data_AF-A0A511JDT1-F1
#
_entry.id   AF-A0A511JDT1-F1
#
_cell.length_a   1.000
_cell.length_b   1.000
_cell.length_c   1.000
_cell.angle_alpha   90.00
_cell.angle_beta   90.00
_cell.angle_gamma   90.00
#
_symmetry.space_group_name_H-M   'P 1'
#
loop_
_entity.id
_entity.type
_entity.pdbx_description
1 polymer ?
#
loop_
_entity_poly.entity_id
_entity_poly.type
_entity_poly.pdbx_seq_one_letter_code
_entity_poly.pdbx_strand_id
1 'polypeptide(L)'
;MYDAVRGLASREYRDSKWRRVIDDSYEDFMSAIDELYDGTAVFPNPSTAVGSAIFANEIAPFLDMYTSVEAMLSDLGEGPWDYDVDVSRWHEVERTAGVVARLMARNGGLD
;
A
#
# COMPACT_ATOMS: atom_id res chain seq x y z
N MET A 1 5.74 -7.84 -3.61
CA MET A 1 5.01 -7.23 -2.47
C MET A 1 5.83 -6.29 -1.59
N TYR A 2 6.96 -6.73 -1.01
CA TYR A 2 7.68 -5.94 0.00
C TYR A 2 8.15 -4.57 -0.51
N ASP A 3 8.60 -4.50 -1.76
CA ASP A 3 9.03 -3.24 -2.38
C ASP A 3 7.85 -2.29 -2.62
N ALA A 4 6.68 -2.79 -3.03
CA ALA A 4 5.46 -2.00 -3.12
C ALA A 4 5.04 -1.42 -1.75
N VAL A 5 5.05 -2.24 -0.69
CA VAL A 5 4.76 -1.77 0.69
C VAL A 5 5.79 -0.74 1.15
N ARG A 6 7.07 -0.92 0.82
CA ARG A 6 8.12 0.07 1.12
C ARG A 6 7.94 1.37 0.34
N GLY A 7 7.50 1.29 -0.91
CA GLY A 7 7.16 2.44 -1.74
C GLY A 7 6.06 3.27 -1.09
N LEU A 8 4.96 2.62 -0.69
CA LEU A 8 3.86 3.25 0.05
C LEU A 8 4.27 3.85 1.39
N ALA A 9 5.23 3.22 2.09
CA ALA A 9 5.76 3.72 3.36
C ALA A 9 6.75 4.89 3.20
N SER A 10 7.20 5.19 1.97
CA SER A 10 8.29 6.13 1.74
C SER A 10 7.79 7.53 1.38
N ARG A 11 7.96 8.44 2.34
CA ARG A 11 7.71 9.88 2.15
C ARG A 11 8.50 10.46 0.97
N GLU A 12 9.74 10.01 0.77
CA GLU A 12 10.59 10.47 -0.34
C GLU A 12 10.04 10.01 -1.69
N TYR A 13 9.55 8.77 -1.78
CA TYR A 13 8.87 8.29 -2.99
C TYR A 13 7.59 9.08 -3.24
N ARG A 14 6.75 9.30 -2.22
CA ARG A 14 5.58 10.18 -2.35
C ARG A 14 5.98 11.57 -2.84
N ASP A 15 6.95 12.21 -2.20
CA ASP A 15 7.32 13.60 -2.50
C ASP A 15 7.95 13.77 -3.91
N SER A 16 8.61 12.74 -4.42
CA SER A 16 9.25 12.73 -5.75
C SER A 16 8.34 12.26 -6.89
N LYS A 17 7.40 11.35 -6.62
CA LYS A 17 6.57 10.70 -7.63
C LYS A 17 5.08 11.04 -7.52
N TRP A 18 4.52 11.15 -6.32
CA TRP A 18 3.06 11.19 -6.09
C TRP A 18 2.56 12.49 -5.46
N ARG A 19 3.45 13.46 -5.22
CA ARG A 19 3.09 14.80 -4.76
C ARG A 19 2.13 15.50 -5.73
N ARG A 20 2.18 15.14 -7.00
CA ARG A 20 1.21 15.52 -8.02
C ARG A 20 0.96 14.29 -8.89
N VAL A 21 -0.29 13.82 -8.92
CA VAL A 21 -0.68 12.67 -9.74
C VAL A 21 -0.91 13.16 -11.16
N ILE A 22 0.08 12.97 -12.02
CA ILE A 22 0.03 13.16 -13.48
C ILE A 22 0.29 11.81 -14.16
N ASP A 23 -0.31 11.54 -15.32
CA ASP A 23 -0.31 10.24 -16.04
C ASP A 23 0.74 9.21 -15.57
N ASP A 24 2.03 9.43 -15.84
CA ASP A 24 3.12 8.49 -15.50
C ASP A 24 3.18 8.11 -14.01
N SER A 25 2.89 9.03 -13.10
CA SER A 25 2.88 8.77 -11.65
C SER A 25 1.65 7.99 -11.17
N TYR A 26 0.52 8.15 -11.87
CA TYR A 26 -0.69 7.38 -11.62
C TYR A 26 -0.50 5.94 -12.08
N GLU A 27 0.05 5.73 -13.27
CA GLU A 27 0.38 4.40 -13.79
C GLU A 27 1.39 3.68 -12.90
N ASP A 28 2.48 4.36 -12.49
CA ASP A 28 3.46 3.81 -11.54
C ASP A 28 2.79 3.40 -10.22
N PHE A 29 1.88 4.23 -9.70
CA PHE A 29 1.15 3.96 -8.47
C PHE A 29 0.20 2.77 -8.62
N MET A 30 -0.64 2.76 -9.67
CA MET A 30 -1.58 1.68 -9.94
C MET A 30 -0.85 0.35 -10.19
N SER A 31 0.30 0.37 -10.84
CA SER A 31 1.15 -0.82 -11.00
C SER A 31 1.62 -1.38 -9.66
N ALA A 32 2.03 -0.53 -8.71
CA ALA A 32 2.40 -0.97 -7.36
C ALA A 32 1.19 -1.50 -6.57
N ILE A 33 0.00 -0.93 -6.78
CA ILE A 33 -1.26 -1.41 -6.21
C ILE A 33 -1.66 -2.78 -6.79
N ASP A 34 -1.53 -2.95 -8.10
CA ASP A 34 -1.77 -4.23 -8.76
C ASP A 34 -0.79 -5.30 -8.26
N GLU A 35 0.49 -4.97 -8.07
CA GLU A 35 1.47 -5.90 -7.47
C GLU A 35 1.08 -6.30 -6.03
N LEU A 36 0.49 -5.39 -5.26
CA LEU A 36 0.00 -5.65 -3.90
C LEU A 36 -1.19 -6.61 -3.88
N TYR A 37 -2.14 -6.44 -4.80
CA TYR A 37 -3.37 -7.22 -4.87
C TYR A 37 -3.18 -8.55 -5.60
N ASP A 38 -2.59 -8.54 -6.79
CA ASP A 38 -2.46 -9.74 -7.63
C ASP A 38 -1.21 -10.56 -7.28
N GLY A 39 -0.19 -9.92 -6.71
CA GLY A 39 1.06 -10.58 -6.35
C GLY A 39 0.97 -11.40 -5.06
N THR A 40 -0.11 -11.33 -4.28
CA THR A 40 -0.11 -11.84 -2.89
C THR A 40 -1.39 -12.54 -2.48
N ALA A 41 -1.26 -13.56 -1.63
CA ALA A 41 -2.40 -14.18 -0.96
C ALA A 41 -2.87 -13.41 0.31
N VAL A 42 -2.25 -12.25 0.59
CA VAL A 42 -2.45 -11.48 1.83
C VAL A 42 -3.57 -10.47 1.67
N PHE A 43 -3.60 -9.75 0.55
CA PHE A 43 -4.66 -8.80 0.26
C PHE A 43 -5.70 -9.42 -0.68
N PRO A 44 -6.99 -9.02 -0.59
CA PRO A 44 -7.59 -8.11 0.39
C PRO A 44 -7.96 -8.76 1.72
N ASN A 45 -7.76 -10.07 1.89
CA ASN A 45 -8.17 -10.82 3.10
C ASN A 45 -6.97 -11.47 3.82
N PRO A 46 -6.32 -10.77 4.77
CA PRO A 46 -5.10 -11.28 5.41
C PRO A 46 -5.31 -12.57 6.20
N SER A 47 -6.55 -12.87 6.60
CA SER A 47 -6.88 -14.09 7.34
C SER A 47 -6.56 -15.36 6.56
N THR A 48 -6.60 -15.31 5.21
CA THR A 48 -6.27 -16.47 4.36
C THR A 48 -4.77 -16.75 4.28
N ALA A 49 -3.94 -15.78 4.65
CA ALA A 49 -2.48 -15.88 4.62
C ALA A 49 -1.86 -16.27 5.97
N VAL A 50 -2.69 -16.54 6.99
CA VAL A 50 -2.22 -16.93 8.32
C VAL A 50 -1.56 -18.30 8.26
N GLY A 51 -0.34 -18.39 8.77
CA GLY A 51 0.46 -19.61 8.80
C GLY A 51 1.21 -19.91 7.50
N SER A 52 0.88 -19.25 6.39
CA SER A 52 1.63 -19.32 5.14
C SER A 52 2.55 -18.11 4.94
N ALA A 53 2.08 -16.90 5.27
CA ALA A 53 2.84 -15.66 5.11
C ALA A 53 2.86 -14.80 6.39
N ILE A 54 1.75 -14.76 7.14
CA ILE A 54 1.63 -13.91 8.32
C ILE A 54 1.19 -14.69 9.56
N PHE A 55 1.35 -14.10 10.73
CA PHE A 55 0.83 -14.61 11.99
C PHE A 55 -0.58 -14.05 12.28
N ALA A 56 -1.38 -14.76 13.08
CA ALA A 56 -2.75 -14.35 13.39
C ALA A 56 -2.85 -12.96 14.06
N ASN A 57 -1.84 -12.57 14.84
CA ASN A 57 -1.76 -11.25 15.46
C ASN A 57 -1.32 -10.13 14.50
N GLU A 58 -0.96 -10.46 13.27
CA GLU A 58 -0.56 -9.50 12.23
C GLU A 58 -1.73 -9.10 11.32
N ILE A 59 -2.86 -9.82 11.36
CA ILE A 59 -4.03 -9.56 10.49
C ILE A 59 -4.45 -8.09 10.54
N ALA A 60 -4.59 -7.52 11.74
CA ALA A 60 -5.10 -6.16 11.91
C ALA A 60 -4.21 -5.10 11.21
N PRO A 61 -2.88 -5.07 11.41
CA PRO A 61 -1.97 -4.21 10.64
C PRO A 61 -2.13 -4.28 9.12
N PHE A 62 -2.30 -5.48 8.56
CA PHE A 62 -2.52 -5.63 7.12
C PHE A 62 -3.90 -5.10 6.72
N LEU A 63 -4.96 -5.39 7.49
CA LEU A 63 -6.30 -4.89 7.20
C LEU A 63 -6.40 -3.35 7.29
N ASP A 64 -5.70 -2.74 8.25
CA ASP A 64 -5.61 -1.29 8.38
C ASP A 64 -4.95 -0.66 7.14
N MET A 65 -3.85 -1.25 6.67
CA MET A 65 -3.19 -0.81 5.44
C MET A 65 -4.11 -0.93 4.23
N TYR A 66 -4.77 -2.09 4.05
CA TYR A 66 -5.74 -2.29 2.97
C TYR A 66 -6.82 -1.21 2.98
N THR A 67 -7.41 -0.98 4.16
CA THR A 67 -8.48 0.02 4.31
C THR A 67 -8.01 1.44 3.99
N SER A 68 -6.81 1.83 4.41
CA SER A 68 -6.25 3.15 4.08
C SER A 68 -5.99 3.30 2.58
N VAL A 69 -5.49 2.25 1.92
CA VAL A 69 -5.23 2.24 0.48
C VAL A 69 -6.54 2.32 -0.32
N GLU A 70 -7.54 1.52 0.03
CA GLU A 70 -8.86 1.54 -0.63
C GLU A 70 -9.56 2.89 -0.50
N ALA A 71 -9.47 3.53 0.68
CA ALA A 71 -10.02 4.87 0.87
C ALA A 71 -9.35 5.89 -0.06
N MET A 72 -8.03 5.81 -0.21
CA MET A 72 -7.28 6.68 -1.11
C MET A 72 -7.61 6.40 -2.59
N LEU A 73 -7.76 5.13 -2.99
CA LEU A 73 -8.17 4.74 -4.35
C LEU A 73 -9.59 5.23 -4.68
N SER A 74 -10.52 5.13 -3.72
CA SER A 74 -11.88 5.63 -3.89
C SER A 74 -11.91 7.15 -4.12
N ASP A 75 -11.00 7.90 -3.50
CA ASP A 75 -10.89 9.35 -3.70
C ASP A 75 -10.28 9.69 -5.07
N LEU A 76 -9.36 8.86 -5.58
CA LEU A 76 -8.74 9.02 -6.90
C LEU A 76 -9.68 8.66 -8.06
N GLY A 77 -10.62 7.73 -7.87
CA GLY A 77 -11.57 7.32 -8.90
C GLY A 77 -10.94 6.48 -10.03
N GLU A 78 -11.50 6.57 -11.24
CA GLU A 78 -11.14 5.66 -12.37
C GLU A 78 -10.01 6.16 -13.29
N GLY A 79 -9.27 7.21 -12.94
CA GLY A 79 -8.25 7.72 -13.86
C GLY A 79 -7.31 8.78 -13.29
N PRO A 80 -6.29 9.17 -14.06
CA PRO A 80 -5.42 10.28 -13.71
C PRO A 80 -6.23 11.56 -13.81
N TRP A 81 -6.33 12.25 -12.69
CA TRP A 81 -6.89 13.59 -12.62
C TRP A 81 -5.83 14.50 -12.02
N ASP A 82 -5.86 15.79 -12.35
CA ASP A 82 -5.06 16.81 -11.65
C ASP A 82 -5.64 17.03 -10.25
N TYR A 83 -5.52 16.03 -9.37
CA TYR A 83 -5.95 16.07 -7.99
C TYR A 83 -4.75 16.30 -7.07
N ASP A 84 -4.87 17.32 -6.25
CA ASP A 84 -4.13 17.37 -4.99
C ASP A 84 -4.75 16.32 -4.08
N VAL A 85 -4.14 15.13 -4.01
CA VAL A 85 -4.53 14.11 -3.05
C VAL A 85 -4.37 14.69 -1.64
N ASP A 86 -5.39 14.53 -0.81
CA ASP A 86 -5.34 14.99 0.59
C ASP A 86 -4.13 14.37 1.29
N VAL A 87 -3.19 15.23 1.67
CA VAL A 87 -1.93 14.83 2.31
C VAL A 87 -2.18 14.05 3.61
N SER A 88 -3.31 14.27 4.28
CA SER A 88 -3.69 13.52 5.47
C SER A 88 -3.97 12.04 5.19
N ARG A 89 -4.53 11.71 4.01
CA ARG A 89 -4.74 10.32 3.55
C ARG A 89 -3.42 9.63 3.29
N TRP A 90 -2.50 10.34 2.64
CA TRP A 90 -1.14 9.83 2.40
C TRP A 90 -0.40 9.52 3.71
N HIS A 91 -0.53 10.37 4.72
CA HIS A 91 0.06 10.09 6.02
C HIS A 91 -0.51 8.83 6.68
N GLU A 92 -1.79 8.54 6.44
CA GLU A 92 -2.40 7.32 6.93
C GLU A 92 -1.83 6.07 6.24
N VAL A 93 -1.71 6.11 4.91
CA VAL A 93 -1.09 5.06 4.09
C VAL A 93 0.38 4.86 4.46
N GLU A 94 1.17 5.93 4.55
CA GLU A 94 2.58 5.88 4.95
C GLU A 94 2.75 5.20 6.31
N ARG A 95 1.89 5.56 7.27
CA ARG A 95 1.93 5.04 8.64
C ARG A 95 1.61 3.55 8.67
N THR A 96 0.51 3.12 8.04
CA THR A 96 0.06 1.72 8.05
C THR A 96 1.00 0.84 7.22
N ALA A 97 1.40 1.28 6.03
CA ALA A 97 2.41 0.61 5.20
C ALA A 97 3.75 0.49 5.93
N GLY A 98 4.18 1.51 6.69
CA GLY A 98 5.39 1.45 7.49
C GLY A 98 5.32 0.38 8.61
N VAL A 99 4.15 0.14 9.19
CA VAL A 99 3.95 -0.97 10.14
C VAL A 99 4.06 -2.30 9.42
N VAL A 100 3.36 -2.46 8.30
CA VAL A 100 3.38 -3.69 7.50
C VAL A 100 4.79 -4.02 7.00
N ALA A 101 5.53 -3.04 6.47
CA ALA A 101 6.91 -3.23 6.01
C ALA A 101 7.81 -3.80 7.12
N ARG A 102 7.66 -3.31 8.37
CA ARG A 102 8.44 -3.84 9.51
C ARG A 102 8.07 -5.28 9.83
N LEU A 103 6.80 -5.66 9.73
CA LEU A 103 6.36 -7.05 9.92
C LEU A 103 6.90 -7.95 8.81
N MET A 104 6.81 -7.52 7.56
CA MET A 104 7.35 -8.27 6.41
C MET A 104 8.86 -8.46 6.50
N ALA A 105 9.60 -7.41 6.89
CA ALA A 105 11.05 -7.50 7.09
C ALA A 105 11.41 -8.51 8.19
N ARG A 106 10.59 -8.60 9.25
CA ARG A 106 10.76 -9.61 10.30
C ARG A 106 10.45 -11.03 9.79
N ASN A 107 9.49 -11.16 8.89
CA ASN A 107 9.05 -12.45 8.35
C ASN A 107 9.88 -12.93 7.14
N GLY A 108 10.94 -12.20 6.77
CA GLY A 108 11.88 -12.62 5.71
C GLY A 108 11.62 -12.03 4.32
N GLY A 109 10.77 -11.00 4.21
CA GLY A 109 10.31 -10.49 2.92
C GLY A 109 9.26 -11.45 2.37
N LEU A 110 7.99 -11.15 2.58
CA LEU A 110 6.91 -11.95 2.02
C LEU A 110 6.99 -11.81 0.49
N ASP A 111 7.42 -12.88 -0.17
CA ASP A 111 7.43 -13.03 -1.64
C ASP A 111 6.01 -13.11 -2.17
#